data_AF-A0A914ZQ86-F1
#
_entry.id   AF-A0A914ZQ86-F1
#
_cell.length_a   1.000
_cell.length_b   1.000
_cell.length_c   1.000
_cell.angle_alpha   90.00
_cell.angle_beta   90.00
_cell.angle_gamma   90.00
#
_symmetry.space_group_name_H-M   'P 1'
#
loop_
_entity.id
_entity.type
_entity.pdbx_description
1 polymer ?
#
loop_
_entity_poly.entity_id
_entity_poly.type
_entity_poly.pdbx_seq_one_letter_code
_entity_poly.pdbx_strand_id
1 'polypeptide(L)'
;MITNILYPTVYNRFHDYVEIELVPFGNAKIKNGTIECQHGEEECVINRFESCVIETFAGTNAALPYIYCLEKHLQEGIVFEKAVDTCYRTLKIDKAVQNAISICITSGLGDRLQLQAAKRTHEIYPDKHDHVPWLLFNNISLNKAQVFQNALPSAICLWYNGDKVPQNCRMESTINGSCKRSNFSPLIKRL
;
A
#
# COMPACT_ATOMS: atom_id res chain seq x y z
N MET A 1 -4.16 -8.53 2.58
CA MET A 1 -4.37 -7.55 1.48
C MET A 1 -3.16 -7.47 0.56
N ILE A 2 -1.96 -7.12 1.05
CA ILE A 2 -0.75 -6.99 0.23
C ILE A 2 -0.49 -8.26 -0.60
N THR A 3 -0.47 -9.40 0.09
CA THR A 3 -0.15 -10.73 -0.47
C THR A 3 -1.25 -11.36 -1.33
N ASN A 4 -2.50 -10.91 -1.17
CA ASN A 4 -3.65 -11.55 -1.82
C ASN A 4 -4.21 -10.74 -2.99
N ILE A 5 -4.07 -9.40 -2.96
CA ILE A 5 -4.77 -8.52 -3.90
C ILE A 5 -3.83 -7.46 -4.45
N LEU A 6 -3.20 -6.66 -3.57
CA LEU A 6 -2.44 -5.49 -3.97
C LEU A 6 -1.30 -5.86 -4.91
N TYR A 7 -0.43 -6.79 -4.53
CA TYR A 7 0.66 -7.22 -5.42
C TYR A 7 0.20 -8.15 -6.55
N PRO A 8 -0.41 -9.32 -6.27
CA PRO A 8 -0.68 -10.31 -7.33
C PRO A 8 -1.70 -9.83 -8.37
N THR A 9 -2.59 -8.91 -8.00
CA THR A 9 -3.64 -8.39 -8.90
C THR A 9 -3.39 -6.93 -9.26
N VAL A 10 -3.37 -6.01 -8.28
CA VAL A 10 -3.34 -4.57 -8.59
C VAL A 10 -2.03 -4.16 -9.25
N TYR A 11 -0.89 -4.46 -8.64
CA TYR A 11 0.43 -4.14 -9.18
C TYR A 11 0.63 -4.80 -10.55
N ASN A 12 0.47 -6.12 -10.65
CA ASN A 12 0.71 -6.83 -11.90
C ASN A 12 -0.15 -6.35 -13.09
N ARG A 13 -1.36 -5.84 -12.83
CA ARG A 13 -2.32 -5.46 -13.88
C ARG A 13 -2.45 -3.96 -14.10
N PHE A 14 -2.11 -3.15 -13.10
CA PHE A 14 -2.43 -1.72 -13.07
C PHE A 14 -1.27 -0.82 -12.63
N HIS A 15 -0.07 -1.32 -12.35
CA HIS A 15 1.05 -0.49 -11.84
C HIS A 15 1.39 0.75 -12.68
N ASP A 16 1.15 0.73 -13.99
CA ASP A 16 1.34 1.89 -14.88
C ASP A 16 0.22 2.95 -14.77
N TYR A 17 -0.85 2.65 -14.04
CA TYR A 17 -2.07 3.44 -13.95
C TYR A 17 -2.43 3.85 -12.52
N VAL A 18 -1.69 3.36 -11.53
CA VAL A 18 -1.90 3.67 -10.12
C VAL A 18 -0.58 4.01 -9.43
N GLU A 19 -0.64 4.96 -8.51
CA GLU A 19 0.41 5.22 -7.54
C GLU A 19 -0.01 4.64 -6.19
N ILE A 20 0.80 3.73 -5.67
CA ILE A 20 0.53 2.99 -4.44
C ILE A 20 1.43 3.56 -3.35
N GLU A 21 0.83 4.27 -2.41
CA GLU A 21 1.47 4.69 -1.16
C GLU A 21 1.26 3.60 -0.10
N LEU A 22 2.36 3.07 0.46
CA LEU A 22 2.33 2.18 1.62
C LEU A 22 2.73 2.96 2.87
N VAL A 23 1.97 2.79 3.95
CA VAL A 23 2.22 3.46 5.24
C VAL A 23 2.27 2.39 6.35
N PRO A 24 3.44 1.76 6.57
CA PRO A 24 3.60 0.72 7.58
C PRO A 24 3.62 1.33 8.99
N PHE A 25 2.43 1.38 9.59
CA PHE A 25 2.21 1.85 10.97
C PHE A 25 0.99 1.16 11.58
N GLY A 26 -0.09 1.07 10.80
CA GLY A 26 -1.30 0.34 11.17
C GLY A 26 -1.93 0.86 12.47
N ASN A 27 -2.09 -0.05 13.44
CA ASN A 27 -2.72 0.25 14.73
C ASN A 27 -1.71 0.65 15.82
N ALA A 28 -0.45 0.87 15.47
CA ALA A 28 0.55 1.34 16.41
C ALA A 28 0.14 2.71 17.00
N LYS A 29 0.66 3.02 18.18
CA LYS A 29 0.32 4.25 18.93
C LYS A 29 1.59 4.91 19.44
N ILE A 30 1.58 6.22 19.53
CA ILE A 30 2.64 6.95 20.24
C ILE A 30 2.20 7.15 21.68
N LYS A 31 2.92 6.55 22.63
CA LYS A 31 2.74 6.76 24.07
C LYS A 31 4.04 7.29 24.68
N ASN A 32 3.96 8.45 25.33
CA ASN A 32 5.10 9.10 25.97
C ASN A 32 6.33 9.29 25.04
N GLY A 33 6.08 9.51 23.75
CA GLY A 33 7.15 9.65 22.74
C GLY A 33 7.68 8.33 22.17
N THR A 34 7.21 7.19 22.65
CA THR A 34 7.58 5.86 22.16
C THR A 34 6.46 5.28 21.29
N ILE A 35 6.82 4.58 20.21
CA ILE A 35 5.87 3.86 19.38
C ILE A 35 5.62 2.49 20.00
N GLU A 36 4.35 2.16 20.23
CA GLU A 36 3.90 0.85 20.70
C GLU A 36 3.04 0.19 19.61
N CYS A 37 3.47 -0.97 19.14
CA CYS A 37 2.76 -1.75 18.13
C CYS A 37 1.85 -2.82 18.78
N GLN A 38 0.76 -3.19 18.11
CA GLN A 38 -0.28 -4.03 18.70
C GLN A 38 0.17 -5.49 18.93
N HIS A 39 1.15 -5.95 18.15
CA HIS A 39 1.77 -7.27 18.23
C HIS A 39 3.16 -7.20 18.87
N GLY A 40 3.50 -6.12 19.58
CA GLY A 40 4.75 -5.98 20.30
C GLY A 40 5.92 -5.46 19.46
N GLU A 41 7.13 -5.55 20.01
CA GLU A 41 8.32 -4.90 19.45
C GLU A 41 8.71 -5.42 18.06
N GLU A 42 8.48 -6.71 17.78
CA GLU A 42 8.80 -7.30 16.47
C GLU A 42 8.03 -6.60 15.33
N GLU A 43 6.74 -6.29 15.53
CA GLU A 43 5.94 -5.52 14.57
C GLU A 43 6.52 -4.11 14.37
N CYS A 44 6.97 -3.45 15.44
CA CYS A 44 7.59 -2.12 15.33
C CYS A 44 8.91 -2.17 14.55
N VAL A 45 9.73 -3.21 14.76
CA VAL A 45 10.97 -3.44 14.00
C VAL A 45 10.65 -3.67 12.52
N ILE A 46 9.65 -4.48 12.21
CA ILE A 46 9.21 -4.77 10.83
C ILE A 46 8.68 -3.49 10.16
N ASN A 47 7.76 -2.76 10.80
CA ASN A 47 7.20 -1.50 10.27
C ASN A 47 8.31 -0.48 9.94
N ARG A 48 9.29 -0.35 10.83
CA ARG A 48 10.45 0.51 10.63
C ARG A 48 11.31 0.05 9.45
N PHE A 49 11.57 -1.25 9.35
CA PHE A 49 12.32 -1.82 8.24
C PHE A 49 11.60 -1.58 6.91
N GLU A 50 10.29 -1.83 6.84
CA GLU A 50 9.48 -1.58 5.66
C GLU A 50 9.47 -0.10 5.25
N SER A 51 9.43 0.82 6.22
CA SER A 51 9.59 2.26 5.95
C SER A 51 10.93 2.56 5.28
N CYS A 52 12.02 1.96 5.77
CA CYS A 52 13.34 2.11 5.17
C CYS A 52 13.44 1.49 3.77
N VAL A 53 12.75 0.38 3.52
CA VAL A 53 12.63 -0.18 2.16
C VAL A 53 11.91 0.82 1.25
N ILE A 54 10.76 1.36 1.67
CA ILE A 54 9.98 2.32 0.88
C ILE A 54 10.81 3.57 0.57
N GLU A 55 11.52 4.11 1.56
CA GLU A 55 12.40 5.28 1.38
C GLU A 55 13.56 5.01 0.42
N THR A 56 14.15 3.80 0.45
CA THR A 56 15.34 3.49 -0.34
C THR A 56 15.01 3.19 -1.81
N PHE A 57 13.88 2.53 -2.08
CA PHE A 57 13.50 2.16 -3.45
C PHE A 57 12.91 3.37 -4.18
N ALA A 58 13.74 4.05 -4.96
CA ALA A 58 13.31 5.18 -5.78
C ALA A 58 12.39 4.72 -6.93
N GLY A 59 11.22 5.36 -7.04
CA GLY A 59 10.28 5.17 -8.14
C GLY A 59 8.89 4.73 -7.68
N THR A 60 7.88 5.11 -8.47
CA THR A 60 6.48 4.76 -8.21
C THR A 60 6.33 3.24 -8.12
N ASN A 61 5.76 2.76 -7.02
CA ASN A 61 5.51 1.34 -6.73
C ASN A 61 6.77 0.44 -6.60
N ALA A 62 7.98 1.00 -6.67
CA ALA A 62 9.22 0.22 -6.79
C ALA A 62 9.53 -0.67 -5.57
N ALA A 63 9.10 -0.25 -4.37
CA ALA A 63 9.27 -1.02 -3.14
C ALA A 63 8.34 -2.25 -3.04
N LEU A 64 7.21 -2.23 -3.75
CA LEU A 64 6.11 -3.18 -3.53
C LEU A 64 6.50 -4.65 -3.80
N PRO A 65 7.31 -5.01 -4.82
CA PRO A 65 7.81 -6.38 -4.97
C PRO A 65 8.57 -6.90 -3.74
N TYR A 66 9.39 -6.05 -3.11
CA TYR A 66 10.13 -6.42 -1.92
C TYR A 66 9.20 -6.59 -0.71
N ILE A 67 8.32 -5.61 -0.48
CA ILE A 67 7.32 -5.67 0.62
C ILE A 67 6.45 -6.91 0.48
N TYR A 68 5.96 -7.22 -0.72
CA TYR A 68 5.19 -8.43 -0.99
C TYR A 68 5.98 -9.70 -0.63
N CYS A 69 7.25 -9.79 -1.03
CA CYS A 69 8.08 -10.94 -0.71
C CYS A 69 8.24 -11.12 0.81
N LEU A 70 8.54 -10.03 1.52
CA LEU A 70 8.72 -10.04 2.97
C LEU A 70 7.44 -10.48 3.68
N GLU A 71 6.33 -9.79 3.40
CA GLU A 71 5.01 -10.05 3.99
C GLU A 71 4.54 -11.48 3.73
N LYS A 72 4.79 -12.02 2.53
CA LYS A 72 4.45 -13.41 2.21
C LYS A 72 5.21 -14.40 3.08
N HIS A 73 6.52 -14.21 3.26
CA HIS A 73 7.31 -15.10 4.10
C HIS A 73 6.97 -14.97 5.58
N LEU A 74 6.68 -13.76 6.07
CA LEU A 74 6.20 -13.55 7.44
C LEU A 74 4.85 -14.28 7.67
N GLN A 75 3.92 -14.22 6.70
CA GLN A 75 2.66 -14.98 6.75
C GLN A 75 2.86 -16.51 6.73
N GLU A 76 3.92 -16.98 6.09
CA GLU A 76 4.32 -18.39 6.09
C GLU A 76 5.03 -18.82 7.38
N GLY A 77 5.22 -17.90 8.34
CA GLY A 77 5.86 -18.17 9.62
C GLY A 77 7.40 -18.20 9.56
N ILE A 78 7.99 -17.65 8.49
CA ILE A 78 9.44 -17.50 8.38
C ILE A 78 9.88 -16.32 9.26
N VAL A 79 10.88 -16.56 10.11
CA VAL A 79 11.46 -15.51 10.97
C VAL A 79 11.98 -14.33 10.15
N PHE A 80 11.84 -13.12 10.71
CA PHE A 80 12.04 -11.87 10.01
C PHE A 80 13.39 -11.76 9.29
N GLU A 81 14.52 -12.06 9.95
CA GLU A 81 15.86 -11.94 9.37
C GLU A 81 16.03 -12.89 8.18
N LYS A 82 15.49 -14.11 8.29
CA LYS A 82 15.52 -15.10 7.21
C LYS A 82 14.64 -14.68 6.04
N ALA A 83 13.50 -14.05 6.31
CA ALA A 83 12.62 -13.51 5.27
C ALA A 83 13.32 -12.37 4.51
N VAL A 84 13.93 -11.42 5.22
CA VAL A 84 14.71 -10.31 4.66
C VAL A 84 15.83 -10.82 3.74
N ASP A 85 16.66 -11.74 4.22
CA ASP A 85 17.75 -12.33 3.44
C ASP A 85 17.25 -13.10 2.22
N THR A 86 16.13 -13.81 2.37
CA THR A 86 15.52 -14.56 1.27
C THR A 86 15.02 -13.61 0.19
N CYS A 87 14.36 -12.51 0.56
CA CYS A 87 13.87 -11.52 -0.39
C CYS A 87 14.98 -10.76 -1.09
N TYR A 88 16.08 -10.42 -0.39
CA TYR A 88 17.26 -9.84 -1.03
C TYR A 88 17.83 -10.75 -2.12
N ARG A 89 17.94 -12.06 -1.86
CA ARG A 89 18.44 -13.03 -2.84
C ARG A 89 17.48 -13.25 -3.99
N THR A 90 16.20 -13.51 -3.69
CA THR A 90 15.17 -13.83 -4.67
C THR A 90 14.96 -12.70 -5.67
N LEU A 91 14.93 -11.46 -5.19
CA LEU A 91 14.74 -10.28 -6.03
C LEU A 91 16.06 -9.71 -6.57
N LYS A 92 17.19 -10.34 -6.24
CA LYS A 92 18.55 -9.91 -6.63
C LYS A 92 18.81 -8.43 -6.30
N ILE A 93 18.42 -8.01 -5.11
CA ILE A 93 18.59 -6.62 -4.67
C ILE A 93 20.08 -6.30 -4.55
N ASP A 94 20.52 -5.21 -5.16
CA ASP A 94 21.91 -4.78 -5.15
C ASP A 94 22.44 -4.55 -3.74
N LYS A 95 23.71 -4.89 -3.50
CA LYS A 95 24.35 -4.70 -2.19
C LYS A 95 24.36 -3.24 -1.75
N ALA A 96 24.46 -2.29 -2.67
CA ALA A 96 24.36 -0.87 -2.37
C ALA A 96 22.98 -0.51 -1.79
N VAL A 97 21.89 -1.07 -2.34
CA VAL A 97 20.52 -0.88 -1.85
C VAL A 97 20.33 -1.54 -0.49
N GLN A 98 20.82 -2.77 -0.30
CA GLN A 98 20.81 -3.44 1.01
C GLN A 98 21.52 -2.60 2.09
N ASN A 99 22.69 -2.05 1.75
CA ASN A 99 23.45 -1.17 2.64
C ASN A 99 22.70 0.12 2.96
N ALA A 100 22.04 0.73 1.97
CA ALA A 100 21.24 1.93 2.19
C ALA A 100 20.07 1.69 3.15
N ILE A 101 19.37 0.54 3.04
CA ILE A 101 18.32 0.14 3.99
C ILE A 101 18.91 -0.02 5.40
N SER A 102 20.07 -0.69 5.52
CA SER A 102 20.76 -0.86 6.80
C SER A 102 21.17 0.49 7.44
N ILE A 103 21.66 1.43 6.64
CA ILE A 103 21.99 2.79 7.09
C ILE A 103 20.72 3.53 7.53
N CYS A 104 19.60 3.41 6.82
CA CYS A 104 18.34 4.02 7.23
C CYS A 104 17.91 3.57 8.64
N ILE A 105 18.06 2.27 8.94
CA ILE A 105 17.70 1.70 10.25
C ILE A 105 18.66 2.21 11.34
N THR A 106 19.97 2.14 11.10
CA THR A 106 21.00 2.41 12.11
C THR A 106 21.24 3.91 12.37
N SER A 107 20.89 4.78 11.42
CA SER A 107 21.06 6.23 11.54
C SER A 107 19.93 6.95 12.28
N GLY A 108 18.86 6.25 12.67
CA GLY A 108 17.64 6.86 13.21
C GLY A 108 16.73 7.50 12.14
N LEU A 109 17.03 7.33 10.84
CA LEU A 109 16.08 7.70 9.78
C LEU A 109 14.81 6.85 9.86
N GLY A 110 14.92 5.55 10.11
CA GLY A 110 13.77 4.65 10.27
C GLY A 110 12.79 5.12 11.35
N ASP A 111 13.29 5.60 12.49
CA ASP A 111 12.43 6.10 13.58
C ASP A 111 11.69 7.38 13.17
N ARG A 112 12.36 8.28 12.42
CA ARG A 112 11.72 9.48 11.87
C ARG A 112 10.65 9.15 10.83
N LEU A 113 10.92 8.17 9.97
CA LEU A 113 9.93 7.67 9.00
C LEU A 113 8.72 7.07 9.71
N GLN A 114 8.92 6.36 10.82
CA GLN A 114 7.81 5.84 11.62
C GLN A 114 6.97 6.95 12.28
N LEU A 115 7.58 8.05 12.72
CA LEU A 115 6.83 9.23 13.18
C LEU A 115 6.05 9.91 12.05
N GLN A 116 6.59 9.92 10.82
CA GLN A 116 5.88 10.41 9.65
C GLN A 116 4.71 9.50 9.26
N ALA A 117 4.91 8.18 9.31
CA ALA A 117 3.85 7.20 9.09
C ALA A 117 2.73 7.34 10.13
N ALA A 118 3.09 7.54 11.41
CA ALA A 118 2.14 7.84 12.47
C ALA A 118 1.33 9.11 12.17
N LYS A 119 2.00 10.19 11.77
CA LYS A 119 1.34 11.44 11.38
C LYS A 119 0.39 11.21 10.21
N ARG A 120 0.85 10.53 9.17
CA ARG A 120 0.07 10.20 7.97
C ARG A 120 -1.19 9.42 8.30
N THR A 121 -1.10 8.43 9.19
CA THR A 121 -2.25 7.64 9.66
C THR A 121 -3.22 8.47 10.50
N HIS A 122 -2.73 9.31 11.42
CA HIS A 122 -3.61 10.17 12.23
C HIS A 122 -4.32 11.27 11.42
N GLU A 123 -3.72 11.71 10.30
CA GLU A 123 -4.25 12.74 9.42
C GLU A 123 -5.26 12.22 8.38
N ILE A 124 -5.54 10.91 8.35
CA ILE A 124 -6.55 10.31 7.46
C ILE A 124 -7.90 11.04 7.60
N TYR A 125 -8.59 11.25 6.47
CA TYR A 125 -9.83 12.01 6.33
C TYR A 125 -10.71 11.45 5.19
N PRO A 126 -12.04 11.63 5.19
CA PRO A 126 -12.87 12.12 6.29
C PRO A 126 -13.01 11.13 7.44
N ASP A 127 -13.11 9.84 7.14
CA ASP A 127 -13.29 8.84 8.17
C ASP A 127 -11.94 8.39 8.73
N LYS A 128 -11.87 8.22 10.05
CA LYS A 128 -10.66 7.75 10.73
C LYS A 128 -10.50 6.25 10.59
N HIS A 129 -9.25 5.82 10.46
CA HIS A 129 -8.89 4.41 10.48
C HIS A 129 -9.26 3.77 11.83
N ASP A 130 -9.87 2.59 11.78
CA ASP A 130 -10.23 1.82 12.98
C ASP A 130 -9.81 0.33 12.93
N HIS A 131 -9.33 -0.13 11.77
CA HIS A 131 -8.77 -1.47 11.57
C HIS A 131 -7.71 -1.47 10.48
N VAL A 132 -6.92 -2.55 10.42
CA VAL A 132 -5.99 -2.82 9.32
C VAL A 132 -6.46 -4.03 8.52
N PRO A 133 -6.23 -4.05 7.20
CA PRO A 133 -5.69 -2.96 6.38
C PRO A 133 -6.73 -1.85 6.16
N TRP A 134 -6.25 -0.62 5.95
CA TRP A 134 -7.09 0.55 5.69
C TRP A 134 -6.73 1.20 4.36
N LEU A 135 -7.70 1.41 3.48
CA LEU A 135 -7.47 1.94 2.14
C LEU A 135 -7.94 3.39 2.02
N LEU A 136 -7.12 4.18 1.32
CA LEU A 136 -7.46 5.51 0.84
C LEU A 136 -7.47 5.49 -0.70
N PHE A 137 -8.47 6.14 -1.30
CA PHE A 137 -8.51 6.40 -2.73
C PHE A 137 -8.40 7.89 -2.95
N ASN A 138 -7.36 8.34 -3.66
CA ASN A 138 -7.08 9.77 -3.87
C ASN A 138 -7.12 10.57 -2.56
N ASN A 139 -6.46 10.06 -1.52
CA ASN A 139 -6.41 10.62 -0.17
C ASN A 139 -7.75 10.69 0.59
N ILE A 140 -8.82 10.09 0.07
CA ILE A 140 -10.12 10.01 0.73
C ILE A 140 -10.30 8.63 1.34
N SER A 141 -10.63 8.61 2.63
CA SER A 141 -11.00 7.42 3.38
C SER A 141 -12.49 7.43 3.72
N LEU A 142 -13.18 6.37 3.32
CA LEU A 142 -14.58 6.15 3.63
C LEU A 142 -14.74 4.80 4.32
N ASN A 143 -15.36 4.76 5.50
CA ASN A 143 -15.62 3.52 6.26
C ASN A 143 -16.41 2.52 5.42
N LYS A 144 -17.44 3.02 4.72
CA LYS A 144 -18.28 2.21 3.83
C LYS A 144 -17.52 1.62 2.65
N ALA A 145 -16.39 2.21 2.27
CA ALA A 145 -15.58 1.71 1.17
C ALA A 145 -14.63 0.57 1.58
N GLN A 146 -14.31 0.44 2.87
CA GLN A 146 -13.31 -0.54 3.35
C GLN A 146 -13.73 -2.00 3.11
N VAL A 147 -15.03 -2.29 3.04
CA VAL A 147 -15.53 -3.64 2.71
C VAL A 147 -15.30 -4.04 1.25
N PHE A 148 -15.04 -3.07 0.37
CA PHE A 148 -14.84 -3.29 -1.08
C PHE A 148 -13.37 -3.45 -1.47
N GLN A 149 -12.51 -3.77 -0.51
CA GLN A 149 -11.11 -4.11 -0.71
C GLN A 149 -10.87 -5.11 -1.86
N ASN A 150 -11.72 -6.13 -2.00
CA ASN A 150 -11.63 -7.10 -3.10
C ASN A 150 -12.03 -6.54 -4.47
N ALA A 151 -12.79 -5.46 -4.50
CA ALA A 151 -13.22 -4.77 -5.71
C ALA A 151 -12.21 -3.69 -6.17
N LEU A 152 -11.04 -3.59 -5.52
CA LEU A 152 -9.95 -2.69 -5.89
C LEU A 152 -9.67 -2.65 -7.41
N PRO A 153 -9.52 -3.79 -8.12
CA PRO A 153 -9.33 -3.78 -9.57
C PRO A 153 -10.45 -3.08 -10.35
N SER A 154 -11.72 -3.37 -10.02
CA SER A 154 -12.87 -2.73 -10.67
C SER A 154 -12.97 -1.26 -10.31
N ALA A 155 -12.66 -0.88 -9.05
CA ALA A 155 -12.64 0.51 -8.61
C ALA A 155 -11.61 1.33 -9.41
N ILE A 156 -10.40 0.78 -9.65
CA ILE A 156 -9.39 1.41 -10.51
C ILE A 156 -9.96 1.65 -11.91
N CYS A 157 -10.63 0.67 -12.49
CA CYS A 157 -11.23 0.81 -13.82
C CYS A 157 -12.34 1.85 -13.90
N LEU A 158 -13.20 1.93 -12.88
CA LEU A 158 -14.29 2.90 -12.81
C LEU A 158 -13.79 4.33 -12.62
N TRP A 159 -12.68 4.51 -11.92
CA TRP A 159 -12.12 5.82 -11.57
C TRP A 159 -11.02 6.28 -12.53
N TYR A 160 -10.54 5.40 -13.41
CA TYR A 160 -9.52 5.74 -14.38
C TYR A 160 -10.04 6.78 -15.38
N ASN A 161 -9.38 7.93 -15.42
CA ASN A 161 -9.77 9.07 -16.26
C ASN A 161 -8.74 9.41 -17.36
N GLY A 162 -7.73 8.56 -17.55
CA GLY A 162 -6.72 8.75 -18.60
C GLY A 162 -7.19 8.30 -19.99
N ASP A 163 -6.50 8.77 -21.03
CA ASP A 163 -6.90 8.51 -22.43
C ASP A 163 -6.76 7.04 -22.84
N LYS A 164 -5.82 6.31 -22.23
CA LYS A 164 -5.50 4.91 -22.58
C LYS A 164 -6.04 3.97 -21.51
N VAL A 165 -7.31 3.58 -21.66
CA VAL A 165 -7.96 2.63 -20.75
C VAL A 165 -7.11 1.35 -20.61
N PRO A 166 -6.76 0.93 -19.37
CA PRO A 166 -6.01 -0.29 -19.12
C PRO A 166 -6.67 -1.48 -19.80
N GLN A 167 -5.89 -2.37 -20.41
CA GLN A 167 -6.44 -3.56 -21.07
C GLN A 167 -7.28 -4.41 -20.09
N ASN A 168 -6.85 -4.47 -18.83
CA ASN A 168 -7.54 -5.17 -17.75
C ASN A 168 -8.91 -4.57 -17.39
N CYS A 169 -9.21 -3.32 -17.81
CA CYS A 169 -10.53 -2.70 -17.66
C CYS A 169 -11.46 -2.95 -18.85
N ARG A 170 -10.95 -3.48 -19.96
CA ARG A 170 -11.76 -3.74 -21.17
C ARG A 170 -12.64 -4.99 -21.06
N MET A 171 -12.51 -5.76 -19.97
CA MET A 171 -13.25 -7.01 -19.76
C MET A 171 -14.54 -6.88 -18.93
N GLU A 172 -14.99 -5.68 -18.59
CA GLU A 172 -16.33 -5.47 -18.00
C GLU A 172 -17.40 -5.05 -19.03
N SER A 173 -17.06 -4.91 -20.32
CA SER A 173 -18.03 -4.54 -21.36
C SER A 173 -18.82 -5.70 -21.98
N THR A 174 -18.63 -6.95 -21.51
CA THR A 174 -19.25 -8.14 -22.12
C THR A 174 -20.38 -8.77 -21.31
N ILE A 175 -20.77 -8.20 -20.16
CA ILE A 175 -21.95 -8.65 -19.41
C ILE A 175 -23.03 -7.56 -19.47
N ASN A 176 -23.94 -7.75 -20.43
CA ASN A 176 -25.24 -7.10 -20.62
C ASN A 176 -25.30 -5.62 -21.06
N GLY A 177 -25.67 -5.44 -22.34
CA GLY A 177 -26.94 -4.78 -22.68
C GLY A 177 -27.10 -3.30 -22.28
N SER A 178 -26.83 -2.42 -23.24
CA SER A 178 -27.36 -1.05 -23.34
C SER A 178 -27.30 -0.19 -22.06
N CYS A 179 -26.15 0.39 -21.75
CA CYS A 179 -26.14 1.74 -21.19
C CYS A 179 -25.74 2.69 -22.32
N LYS A 180 -26.74 3.19 -23.06
CA LYS A 180 -26.51 4.31 -23.99
C LYS A 180 -26.01 5.48 -23.14
N ARG A 181 -24.86 6.06 -23.49
CA ARG A 181 -24.45 7.38 -23.00
C ARG A 181 -25.59 8.36 -23.29
N SER A 182 -26.44 8.58 -22.31
CA SER A 182 -27.39 9.68 -22.33
C SER A 182 -26.59 10.92 -21.93
N ASN A 183 -26.78 12.00 -22.69
CA ASN A 183 -26.21 13.31 -22.38
C ASN A 183 -26.61 13.69 -20.95
N PHE A 184 -25.66 13.60 -20.01
CA PHE A 184 -25.85 14.17 -18.69
C PHE A 184 -25.88 15.70 -18.84
N SER A 185 -27.07 16.28 -18.72
CA SER A 185 -27.22 17.68 -18.34
C SER A 185 -26.61 17.88 -16.96
N PRO A 186 -25.95 19.03 -16.69
CA PRO A 186 -25.25 19.25 -15.44
C PRO A 186 -26.24 19.60 -14.34
N LEU A 187 -26.76 18.59 -13.63
CA LEU A 187 -27.48 18.78 -12.38
C LEU A 187 -26.98 17.78 -11.34
N ILE A 188 -25.75 17.99 -10.89
CA ILE A 188 -25.36 17.66 -9.52
C ILE A 188 -25.03 19.00 -8.86
N LYS A 189 -26.02 19.57 -8.17
CA LYS A 189 -25.75 20.62 -7.18
C LYS A 189 -25.03 19.94 -6.03
N ARG A 190 -23.71 20.13 -5.97
CA ARG A 190 -22.83 19.95 -4.81
C ARG A 190 -23.01 18.65 -4.02
N LEU A 191 -21.99 17.79 -4.11
CA LEU A 191 -21.48 17.07 -2.95
C LEU A 191 -20.02 17.50 -2.76
#